data_AF-A0A928VHD1-F1
#
_entry.id   AF-A0A928VHD1-F1
#
_cell.length_a   1.000
_cell.length_b   1.000
_cell.length_c   1.000
_cell.angle_alpha   90.00
_cell.angle_beta   90.00
_cell.angle_gamma   90.00
#
_symmetry.space_group_name_H-M   'P 1'
#
loop_
_entity.id
_entity.type
_entity.pdbx_description
1 polymer ?
#
loop_
_entity_poly.entity_id
_entity_poly.type
_entity_poly.pdbx_seq_one_letter_code
_entity_poly.pdbx_strand_id
1 'polypeptide(L)' 'MLELHCHTTYSDGMLSPTELVNAAIESGVRALAITDHDTVSG' A
#
# COMPACT_ATOMS: atom_id res chain seq x y z
N MET A 1 -7.64 -9.40 8.84
CA MET A 1 -6.27 -8.87 8.93
C MET A 1 -6.29 -7.45 8.39
N LEU A 2 -5.58 -6.52 9.00
CA LEU A 2 -5.47 -5.12 8.55
C LEU A 2 -4.00 -4.82 8.34
N GLU A 3 -3.67 -4.07 7.30
CA GLU A 3 -2.36 -3.45 7.09
C GLU A 3 -2.53 -1.94 7.21
N LEU A 4 -1.76 -1.31 8.09
CA LEU A 4 -1.96 0.07 8.50
C LEU A 4 -0.76 0.97 8.20
N HIS A 5 0.33 0.42 7.65
CA HIS A 5 1.53 1.16 7.33
C HIS A 5 2.25 0.52 6.15
N CYS A 6 1.97 1.00 4.94
CA CYS A 6 2.64 0.55 3.73
C CYS A 6 2.92 1.70 2.77
N HIS A 7 3.98 1.55 2.00
CA HIS A 7 4.52 2.58 1.12
C HIS A 7 4.45 2.08 -0.32
N THR A 8 4.20 2.98 -1.25
CA THR A 8 4.13 2.73 -2.69
C THR A 8 5.40 3.25 -3.39
N THR A 9 5.49 3.07 -4.70
CA THR A 9 6.52 3.70 -5.55
C THR A 9 6.47 5.22 -5.58
N TYR A 10 5.44 5.87 -5.02
CA TYR A 10 5.40 7.32 -4.81
C TYR A 10 6.20 7.76 -3.57
N SER A 11 6.68 6.80 -2.78
CA SER A 11 7.62 6.98 -1.67
C SER A 11 8.85 6.08 -1.91
N ASP A 12 9.13 5.18 -0.97
CA ASP A 12 10.23 4.23 -0.91
C ASP A 12 9.73 2.77 -0.94
N GLY A 13 8.45 2.58 -1.27
CA GLY A 13 7.86 1.28 -1.52
C GLY A 13 8.22 0.71 -2.89
N MET A 14 8.05 -0.60 -3.03
CA MET A 14 8.46 -1.35 -4.23
C MET A 14 7.32 -1.58 -5.23
N LEU A 15 6.06 -1.41 -4.79
CA LEU A 15 4.87 -1.68 -5.60
C LEU A 15 4.14 -0.36 -5.88
N SER A 16 3.60 -0.23 -7.09
CA SER A 16 2.62 0.82 -7.38
C SER A 16 1.38 0.64 -6.50
N PRO A 17 0.54 1.69 -6.35
CA PRO A 17 -0.69 1.59 -5.55
C PRO A 17 -1.58 0.41 -5.97
N THR A 18 -1.73 0.20 -7.27
CA THR A 18 -2.53 -0.89 -7.84
C THR A 18 -1.93 -2.26 -7.53
N GLU A 19 -0.61 -2.42 -7.69
CA GLU A 19 0.07 -3.69 -7.39
C GLU A 19 -0.01 -4.02 -5.89
N LEU A 20 0.12 -3.00 -5.02
CA LEU A 20 0.05 -3.16 -3.58
C LEU A 20 -1.35 -3.58 -3.12
N VAL A 21 -2.41 -2.99 -3.70
CA VAL A 21 -3.79 -3.40 -3.45
C VAL A 21 -4.04 -4.84 -3.90
N ASN A 22 -3.55 -5.23 -5.08
CA ASN A 22 -3.69 -6.60 -5.58
C ASN A 22 -3.00 -7.61 -4.65
N ALA A 23 -1.76 -7.32 -4.24
CA ALA A 23 -1.01 -8.17 -3.30
C ALA A 23 -1.72 -8.28 -1.94
N ALA A 24 -2.33 -7.20 -1.46
CA ALA A 24 -3.10 -7.19 -0.22
C ALA A 24 -4.35 -8.08 -0.31
N ILE A 25 -5.07 -8.05 -1.44
CA ILE A 25 -6.22 -8.93 -1.70
C ILE A 25 -5.79 -10.40 -1.72
N GLU A 26 -4.73 -10.73 -2.45
CA GLU A 26 -4.17 -12.09 -2.52
C GLU A 26 -3.73 -12.61 -1.15
N SER A 27 -3.24 -11.71 -0.28
CA SER A 27 -2.82 -12.02 1.08
C SER A 27 -3.97 -12.08 2.10
N GLY A 28 -5.22 -11.83 1.69
CA GLY A 28 -6.39 -11.85 2.58
C GLY A 28 -6.46 -10.65 3.54
N VAL A 29 -5.79 -9.55 3.21
CA VAL A 29 -5.89 -8.29 3.94
C VAL A 29 -7.26 -7.66 3.70
N ARG A 30 -7.98 -7.31 4.77
CA ARG A 30 -9.35 -6.78 4.69
C ARG A 30 -9.42 -5.26 4.58
N ALA A 31 -8.38 -4.57 5.03
CA ALA A 31 -8.20 -3.15 4.81
C ALA A 31 -6.70 -2.83 4.79
N LEU A 32 -6.33 -1.91 3.91
CA LEU A 32 -4.96 -1.48 3.63
C LEU A 32 -4.91 0.04 3.77
N ALA A 33 -3.93 0.57 4.52
CA ALA A 33 -3.65 2.01 4.58
C ALA A 33 -2.30 2.30 3.92
N ILE A 34 -2.32 3.16 2.90
CA ILE A 34 -1.12 3.69 2.24
C ILE A 34 -0.66 4.93 3.02
N THR A 35 0.59 4.93 3.44
CA THR A 35 1.20 5.95 4.32
C THR A 35 2.51 6.47 3.74
N ASP A 36 2.46 6.89 2.46
CA ASP A 36 3.63 7.44 1.78
C ASP A 36 4.22 8.66 2.48
N HIS A 37 5.53 8.85 2.36
CA HIS A 37 6.23 9.98 2.98
C HIS A 37 5.79 11.31 2.37
N ASP A 38 5.30 12.22 3.22
CA ASP A 38 5.01 13.62 2.91
C ASP A 38 4.08 13.85 1.69
N THR A 39 3.33 12.82 1.27
CA THR A 39 2.47 12.87 0.07
C THR A 39 1.24 11.99 0.21
N VAL A 40 0.22 12.29 -0.60
CA VAL A 40 -1.02 11.49 -0.76
C VAL A 40 -1.29 11.15 -2.22
N SER A 41 -0.26 11.21 -3.07
CA SER A 41 -0.35 10.96 -4.50
C SER A 41 -0.36 9.48 -4.89
N GLY A 42 0.01 8.59 -3.96
CA GLY A 42 -0.05 7.14 -4.12
C GLY A 42 -1.42 6.55 -3.86
#